data_AF-I0I149-F1
#
_entry.id   AF-I0I149-F1
#
_cell.length_a   1.000
_cell.length_b   1.000
_cell.length_c   1.000
_cell.angle_alpha   90.00
_cell.angle_beta   90.00
_cell.angle_gamma   90.00
#
_symmetry.space_group_name_H-M   'P 1'
#
loop_
_entity.id
_entity.type
_entity.pdbx_description
1 polymer ?
#
loop_
_entity_poly.entity_id
_entity_poly.type
_entity_poly.pdbx_seq_one_letter_code
_entity_poly.pdbx_strand_id
1 'polypeptide(L)'
;MPLPSASAAIKGEKTSIYQNFGRASLADFCEDWVIYRNLEPLDKRVPGLKQAFYDMELRSDQIPRKQEKDYARAAVWFIQRIQAVRGVRTPVEELLFLGDTLFNDGQAFRNMAQVSGWRSACFIGADKLDEAPAIRNEQDAIYIANRWASIVDWVRELKANGFQLDARTAVVVDIDKTALGAKGRNDKVIDRARLTGIYRTMDSVLGPDFDQATFERHYNELNRSRYHGLTADNQDYLAYICMVLNTRLISFEELVAEVESNSLEDFEQFIRWVDSRMMINPAAGLALREVHEAVIGAVRVGDPTPFKRFRRQEFVSTLEHMGNLPDESSVQEILANEITITEEVYQLALWLKARNCQILCLSDKPDEASQPDPRRTPEYPPLHRAQTHRVGVDVREALSALE
;
A
#
# COMPACT_ATOMS: atom_id res chain seq x y z
N MET A 1 -11.57 15.77 36.34
CA MET A 1 -10.18 15.24 36.29
C MET A 1 -9.92 14.84 34.85
N PRO A 2 -8.77 15.15 34.25
CA PRO A 2 -8.42 14.60 32.93
C PRO A 2 -8.34 13.08 33.04
N LEU A 3 -9.06 12.36 32.16
CA LEU A 3 -8.90 10.92 32.00
C LEU A 3 -7.45 10.66 31.55
N PRO A 4 -6.77 9.62 32.07
CA PRO A 4 -5.42 9.27 31.63
C PRO A 4 -5.42 8.98 30.12
N SER A 5 -4.38 9.40 29.40
CA SER A 5 -4.19 9.06 27.98
C SER A 5 -4.18 7.54 27.82
N ALA A 6 -4.85 7.03 26.78
CA ALA A 6 -4.86 5.61 26.45
C ALA A 6 -3.42 5.09 26.22
N SER A 7 -2.52 5.96 25.74
CA SER A 7 -1.10 5.66 25.57
C SER A 7 -0.30 5.68 26.88
N ALA A 8 -0.76 6.42 27.91
CA ALA A 8 -0.07 6.58 29.19
C ALA A 8 -0.42 5.48 30.22
N ALA A 9 -1.54 4.78 30.05
CA ALA A 9 -1.99 3.71 30.94
C ALA A 9 -1.21 2.39 30.82
N ILE A 10 -0.20 2.33 29.94
CA ILE A 10 0.53 1.10 29.59
C ILE A 10 1.92 1.12 30.26
N LYS A 11 1.95 0.84 31.57
CA LYS A 11 3.19 0.54 32.31
C LYS A 11 3.02 -0.72 33.15
N GLY A 12 3.60 -1.84 32.70
CA GLY A 12 3.72 -3.06 33.50
C GLY A 12 4.02 -4.31 32.68
N GLU A 13 5.19 -4.91 32.92
CA GLU A 13 5.67 -6.26 32.55
C GLU A 13 5.81 -6.63 31.07
N LYS A 14 6.86 -7.42 30.77
CA LYS A 14 7.26 -7.93 29.45
C LYS A 14 6.29 -9.00 28.91
N THR A 15 5.00 -8.73 28.99
CA THR A 15 3.96 -9.45 28.26
C THR A 15 3.67 -8.62 27.01
N SER A 16 3.55 -9.26 25.84
CA SER A 16 3.23 -8.56 24.60
C SER A 16 2.03 -7.63 24.82
N ILE A 17 2.19 -6.32 24.64
CA ILE A 17 1.09 -5.33 24.71
C ILE A 17 0.00 -5.61 23.66
N TYR A 18 0.32 -6.46 22.68
CA TYR A 18 -0.58 -6.86 21.62
C TYR A 18 -1.28 -8.17 21.94
N GLN A 19 -2.54 -8.23 21.52
CA GLN A 19 -3.42 -9.40 21.64
C GLN A 19 -3.85 -9.86 20.24
N ASN A 20 -4.20 -11.13 20.12
CA ASN A 20 -4.86 -11.70 18.94
C ASN A 20 -6.39 -11.58 19.13
N PHE A 21 -7.08 -10.94 18.18
CA PHE A 21 -8.53 -10.74 18.21
C PHE A 21 -9.28 -11.69 17.25
N GLY A 22 -8.64 -12.79 16.84
CA GLY A 22 -9.15 -13.71 15.84
C GLY A 22 -9.00 -13.17 14.42
N ARG A 23 -9.69 -13.79 13.47
CA ARG A 23 -9.59 -13.45 12.05
C ARG A 23 -10.66 -12.46 11.61
N ALA A 24 -10.32 -11.68 10.59
CA ALA A 24 -11.23 -10.76 9.92
C ALA A 24 -10.76 -10.49 8.49
N SER A 25 -11.50 -9.67 7.76
CA SER A 25 -11.12 -9.14 6.46
C SER A 25 -11.25 -7.61 6.43
N LEU A 26 -10.59 -6.94 5.49
CA LEU A 26 -10.80 -5.49 5.31
C LEU A 26 -12.26 -5.20 4.90
N ALA A 27 -12.87 -6.11 4.14
CA ALA A 27 -14.25 -6.00 3.69
C ALA A 27 -15.26 -5.88 4.84
N ASP A 28 -14.90 -6.27 6.07
CA ASP A 28 -15.77 -6.12 7.24
C ASP A 28 -16.10 -4.64 7.51
N PHE A 29 -15.15 -3.72 7.25
CA PHE A 29 -15.37 -2.29 7.38
C PHE A 29 -15.51 -1.56 6.03
N CYS A 30 -14.79 -1.95 4.98
CA CYS A 30 -14.83 -1.24 3.70
C CYS A 30 -15.73 -1.87 2.63
N GLU A 31 -16.28 -3.07 2.84
CA GLU A 31 -17.03 -3.82 1.83
C GLU A 31 -16.23 -3.92 0.51
N ASP A 32 -16.73 -3.36 -0.60
CA ASP A 32 -16.01 -3.24 -1.87
C ASP A 32 -15.65 -1.78 -2.21
N TRP A 33 -15.68 -0.87 -1.22
CA TRP A 33 -15.14 0.50 -1.32
C TRP A 33 -13.61 0.46 -1.24
N VAL A 34 -13.01 -0.15 -2.26
CA VAL A 34 -11.58 -0.35 -2.40
C VAL A 34 -11.15 0.08 -3.79
N ILE A 35 -10.06 0.85 -3.85
CA ILE A 35 -9.46 1.30 -5.12
C ILE A 35 -7.95 1.12 -5.04
N TYR A 36 -7.41 0.36 -5.98
CA TYR A 36 -5.98 0.06 -6.12
C TYR A 36 -5.29 1.02 -7.11
N ARG A 37 -4.04 0.72 -7.44
CA ARG A 37 -3.16 1.56 -8.24
C ARG A 37 -3.79 2.05 -9.54
N ASN A 38 -4.56 1.22 -10.24
CA ASN A 38 -5.10 1.58 -11.55
C ASN A 38 -6.29 2.54 -11.48
N LEU A 39 -6.74 2.93 -10.27
CA LEU A 39 -7.91 3.78 -10.06
C LEU A 39 -9.19 3.21 -10.67
N GLU A 40 -9.35 1.90 -10.55
CA GLU A 40 -10.52 1.13 -10.98
C GLU A 40 -11.24 0.57 -9.74
N PRO A 41 -12.35 1.19 -9.30
CA PRO A 41 -13.10 0.71 -8.13
C PRO A 41 -13.55 -0.75 -8.25
N LEU A 42 -13.51 -1.47 -7.13
CA LEU A 42 -14.01 -2.84 -7.07
C LEU A 42 -15.53 -2.88 -7.15
N ASP A 43 -16.22 -1.98 -6.44
CA ASP A 43 -17.66 -1.79 -6.61
C ASP A 43 -17.99 -1.16 -7.97
N LYS A 44 -18.61 -1.94 -8.86
CA LYS A 44 -18.89 -1.56 -10.25
C LYS A 44 -19.99 -0.51 -10.43
N ARG A 45 -20.63 -0.06 -9.34
CA ARG A 45 -21.53 1.10 -9.37
C ARG A 45 -20.77 2.42 -9.52
N VAL A 46 -19.45 2.42 -9.27
CA VAL A 46 -18.57 3.58 -9.45
C VAL A 46 -17.64 3.30 -10.63
N PRO A 47 -17.66 4.12 -11.70
CA PRO A 47 -16.75 3.93 -12.83
C PRO A 47 -15.33 4.35 -12.46
N GLY A 48 -14.34 3.69 -13.04
CA GLY A 48 -12.93 3.99 -12.82
C GLY A 48 -12.35 5.06 -13.75
N LEU A 49 -11.05 5.30 -13.60
CA LEU A 49 -10.30 6.33 -14.33
C LEU A 49 -10.53 6.26 -15.83
N LYS A 50 -10.47 5.07 -16.44
CA LYS A 50 -10.60 4.91 -17.90
C LYS A 50 -11.93 5.42 -18.44
N GLN A 51 -12.99 5.34 -17.64
CA GLN A 51 -14.34 5.75 -18.05
C GLN A 51 -14.69 7.17 -17.63
N ALA A 52 -14.09 7.67 -16.55
CA ALA A 52 -14.53 8.90 -15.89
C ALA A 52 -13.43 9.97 -15.71
N PHE A 53 -12.26 9.85 -16.36
CA PHE A 53 -11.18 10.84 -16.21
C PHE A 53 -11.60 12.28 -16.53
N TYR A 54 -12.49 12.49 -17.52
CA TYR A 54 -13.04 13.81 -17.82
C TYR A 54 -13.90 14.36 -16.67
N ASP A 55 -14.74 13.51 -16.06
CA ASP A 55 -15.58 13.89 -14.91
C ASP A 55 -14.72 14.18 -13.66
N MET A 56 -13.52 13.61 -13.59
CA MET A 56 -12.51 13.86 -12.56
C MET A 56 -11.65 15.11 -12.84
N GLU A 57 -11.94 15.85 -13.91
CA GLU A 57 -11.16 17.02 -14.37
C GLU A 57 -9.68 16.70 -14.67
N LEU A 58 -9.43 15.51 -15.21
CA LEU A 58 -8.11 15.05 -15.63
C LEU A 58 -7.91 15.26 -17.14
N ARG A 59 -6.64 15.38 -17.55
CA ARG A 59 -6.28 15.61 -18.96
C ARG A 59 -6.26 14.31 -19.79
N SER A 60 -6.07 13.18 -19.13
CA SER A 60 -5.93 11.86 -19.74
C SER A 60 -6.33 10.77 -18.76
N ASP A 61 -6.50 9.56 -19.27
CA ASP A 61 -6.70 8.32 -18.51
C ASP A 61 -5.37 7.66 -18.05
N GLN A 62 -4.25 8.36 -18.22
CA GLN A 62 -2.95 7.94 -17.65
C GLN A 62 -3.03 7.91 -16.12
N ILE A 63 -2.50 6.84 -15.52
CA ILE A 63 -2.61 6.59 -14.08
C ILE A 63 -1.65 7.53 -13.33
N PRO A 64 -2.16 8.51 -12.55
CA PRO A 64 -1.31 9.44 -11.81
C PRO A 64 -0.62 8.75 -10.64
N ARG A 65 0.52 9.31 -10.18
CA ARG A 65 1.15 8.86 -8.93
C ARG A 65 0.38 9.35 -7.70
N LYS A 66 0.40 8.56 -6.62
CA LYS A 66 -0.27 8.86 -5.34
C LYS A 66 0.04 10.26 -4.78
N GLN A 67 1.24 10.78 -5.06
CA GLN A 67 1.70 12.11 -4.61
C GLN A 67 1.32 13.26 -5.56
N GLU A 68 0.72 12.97 -6.72
CA GLU A 68 0.31 13.98 -7.70
C GLU A 68 -1.07 14.54 -7.39
N LYS A 69 -1.33 15.77 -7.85
CA LYS A 69 -2.63 16.43 -7.67
C LYS A 69 -3.74 15.73 -8.43
N ASP A 70 -3.43 15.13 -9.58
CA ASP A 70 -4.41 14.42 -10.41
C ASP A 70 -4.90 13.13 -9.72
N TYR A 71 -4.04 12.45 -8.95
CA TYR A 71 -4.48 11.35 -8.08
C TYR A 71 -5.48 11.84 -7.02
N ALA A 72 -5.20 12.99 -6.40
CA ALA A 72 -6.10 13.58 -5.40
C ALA A 72 -7.45 14.01 -5.99
N ARG A 73 -7.48 14.53 -7.23
CA ARG A 73 -8.73 14.81 -7.96
C ARG A 73 -9.57 13.55 -8.15
N ALA A 74 -8.95 12.48 -8.63
CA ALA A 74 -9.64 11.20 -8.77
C ALA A 74 -10.15 10.69 -7.41
N ALA A 75 -9.32 10.71 -6.36
CA ALA A 75 -9.70 10.26 -5.02
C ALA A 75 -10.88 11.05 -4.43
N VAL A 76 -10.87 12.38 -4.54
CA VAL A 76 -11.98 13.25 -4.08
C VAL A 76 -13.24 13.00 -4.90
N TRP A 77 -13.12 12.84 -6.21
CA TRP A 77 -14.24 12.48 -7.08
C TRP A 77 -14.85 11.12 -6.69
N PHE A 78 -14.02 10.12 -6.40
CA PHE A 78 -14.48 8.81 -5.93
C PHE A 78 -15.25 8.93 -4.61
N ILE A 79 -14.74 9.69 -3.64
CA ILE A 79 -15.43 9.93 -2.36
C ILE A 79 -16.84 10.50 -2.59
N GLN A 80 -16.95 11.52 -3.45
CA GLN A 80 -18.24 12.14 -3.78
C GLN A 80 -19.17 11.15 -4.49
N ARG A 81 -18.63 10.37 -5.44
CA ARG A 81 -19.42 9.39 -6.20
C ARG A 81 -19.90 8.23 -5.32
N ILE A 82 -19.05 7.73 -4.45
CA ILE A 82 -19.40 6.70 -3.45
C ILE A 82 -20.49 7.23 -2.53
N GLN A 83 -20.43 8.49 -2.10
CA GLN A 83 -21.45 9.09 -1.23
C GLN A 83 -22.83 9.07 -1.91
N ALA A 84 -22.87 9.45 -3.19
CA ALA A 84 -24.09 9.38 -3.99
C ALA A 84 -24.60 7.95 -4.16
N VAL A 85 -23.73 6.98 -4.44
CA VAL A 85 -24.09 5.57 -4.61
C VAL A 85 -24.59 4.95 -3.29
N ARG A 86 -24.06 5.36 -2.13
CA ARG A 86 -24.56 4.97 -0.80
C ARG A 86 -25.97 5.50 -0.52
N GLY A 87 -26.49 6.43 -1.31
CA GLY A 87 -27.80 7.05 -1.10
C GLY A 87 -27.85 8.00 0.11
N VAL A 88 -26.68 8.43 0.61
CA VAL A 88 -26.58 9.35 1.75
C VAL A 88 -26.74 10.78 1.24
N ARG A 89 -27.75 11.50 1.74
CA ARG A 89 -28.05 12.89 1.31
C ARG A 89 -27.12 13.94 1.91
N THR A 90 -26.49 13.64 3.04
CA THR A 90 -25.53 14.54 3.69
C THR A 90 -24.30 14.65 2.80
N PRO A 91 -23.90 15.87 2.39
CA PRO A 91 -22.67 16.05 1.62
C PRO A 91 -21.45 15.72 2.47
N VAL A 92 -20.36 15.34 1.81
CA VAL A 92 -19.07 15.20 2.47
C VAL A 92 -18.51 16.58 2.76
N GLU A 93 -18.12 16.82 4.00
CA GLU A 93 -17.56 18.09 4.50
C GLU A 93 -16.28 17.88 5.32
N GLU A 94 -16.00 16.63 5.72
CA GLU A 94 -14.84 16.24 6.51
C GLU A 94 -14.06 15.11 5.82
N LEU A 95 -12.72 15.19 5.87
CA LEU A 95 -11.81 14.16 5.39
C LEU A 95 -10.87 13.71 6.50
N LEU A 96 -10.91 12.43 6.82
CA LEU A 96 -9.87 11.76 7.61
C LEU A 96 -9.02 10.90 6.70
N PHE A 97 -7.71 10.93 6.89
CA PHE A 97 -6.77 10.04 6.21
C PHE A 97 -5.96 9.25 7.23
N LEU A 98 -5.88 7.94 7.07
CA LEU A 98 -5.02 7.04 7.86
C LEU A 98 -3.91 6.48 6.96
N GLY A 99 -2.66 6.62 7.37
CA GLY A 99 -1.50 6.12 6.64
C GLY A 99 -0.34 5.76 7.55
N ASP A 100 0.78 5.37 6.95
CA ASP A 100 1.99 4.91 7.65
C ASP A 100 3.21 5.81 7.38
N THR A 101 3.20 6.59 6.30
CA THR A 101 4.33 7.43 5.91
C THR A 101 3.97 8.87 5.62
N LEU A 102 4.77 9.80 6.17
CA LEU A 102 4.62 11.22 5.89
C LEU A 102 4.86 11.56 4.40
N PHE A 103 5.79 10.87 3.75
CA PHE A 103 6.18 11.17 2.38
C PHE A 103 5.09 10.79 1.37
N ASN A 104 4.55 9.56 1.43
CA ASN A 104 3.50 9.12 0.51
C ASN A 104 2.12 9.56 0.98
N ASP A 105 1.68 9.08 2.15
CA ASP A 105 0.31 9.31 2.64
C ASP A 105 0.09 10.77 3.04
N GLY A 106 1.07 11.36 3.73
CA GLY A 106 1.00 12.77 4.09
C GLY A 106 0.89 13.68 2.86
N GLN A 107 1.63 13.39 1.78
CA GLN A 107 1.53 14.18 0.55
C GLN A 107 0.22 13.95 -0.21
N ALA A 108 -0.25 12.70 -0.30
CA ALA A 108 -1.54 12.38 -0.88
C ALA A 108 -2.68 13.11 -0.15
N PHE A 109 -2.66 13.05 1.18
CA PHE A 109 -3.58 13.80 2.04
C PHE A 109 -3.55 15.30 1.78
N ARG A 110 -2.37 15.95 1.75
CA ARG A 110 -2.28 17.40 1.49
C ARG A 110 -2.95 17.79 0.18
N ASN A 111 -2.70 17.01 -0.88
CA ASN A 111 -3.32 17.25 -2.17
C ASN A 111 -4.85 17.05 -2.10
N MET A 112 -5.33 16.00 -1.43
CA MET A 112 -6.77 15.74 -1.27
C MET A 112 -7.47 16.82 -0.44
N ALA A 113 -6.85 17.27 0.65
CA ALA A 113 -7.35 18.38 1.46
C ALA A 113 -7.42 19.67 0.64
N GLN A 114 -6.38 19.96 -0.16
CA GLN A 114 -6.36 21.13 -1.04
C GLN A 114 -7.44 21.06 -2.14
N VAL A 115 -7.59 19.91 -2.79
CA VAL A 115 -8.55 19.73 -3.89
C VAL A 115 -9.99 19.77 -3.39
N SER A 116 -10.27 19.14 -2.25
CA SER A 116 -11.62 19.06 -1.70
C SER A 116 -12.08 20.34 -1.01
N GLY A 117 -11.17 21.07 -0.37
CA GLY A 117 -11.51 22.19 0.51
C GLY A 117 -12.25 21.77 1.79
N TRP A 118 -12.33 20.47 2.08
CA TRP A 118 -13.00 19.93 3.26
C TRP A 118 -12.18 20.15 4.52
N ARG A 119 -12.87 20.14 5.67
CA ARG A 119 -12.21 20.10 6.96
C ARG A 119 -11.46 18.77 7.08
N SER A 120 -10.13 18.82 7.14
CA SER A 120 -9.31 17.64 6.90
C SER A 120 -8.31 17.38 8.04
N ALA A 121 -8.04 16.12 8.34
CA ALA A 121 -6.97 15.71 9.26
C ALA A 121 -6.36 14.36 8.84
N CYS A 122 -5.08 14.16 9.12
CA CYS A 122 -4.35 12.94 8.77
C CYS A 122 -3.65 12.34 9.98
N PHE A 123 -3.74 11.02 10.13
CA PHE A 123 -2.99 10.25 11.11
C PHE A 123 -1.97 9.36 10.41
N ILE A 124 -0.70 9.52 10.79
CA ILE A 124 0.42 8.71 10.34
C ILE A 124 0.92 7.87 11.52
N GLY A 125 0.73 6.55 11.44
CA GLY A 125 1.10 5.61 12.50
C GLY A 125 2.36 4.83 12.17
N ALA A 126 3.28 4.73 13.13
CA ALA A 126 4.39 3.76 13.06
C ALA A 126 4.84 3.37 14.47
N ASP A 127 4.77 2.10 14.84
CA ASP A 127 5.21 1.67 16.18
C ASP A 127 6.72 1.83 16.33
N LYS A 128 7.14 2.55 17.37
CA LYS A 128 8.54 2.67 17.80
C LYS A 128 8.68 2.36 19.29
N LEU A 129 8.71 1.07 19.61
CA LEU A 129 8.60 0.57 20.98
C LEU A 129 9.77 0.98 21.90
N ASP A 130 10.88 1.42 21.32
CA ASP A 130 12.06 1.96 21.98
C ASP A 130 11.93 3.45 22.40
N GLU A 131 10.95 4.18 21.85
CA GLU A 131 10.64 5.56 22.21
C GLU A 131 9.43 5.63 23.17
N ALA A 132 9.32 6.69 23.98
CA ALA A 132 8.11 6.94 24.78
C ALA A 132 6.90 7.24 23.87
N PRO A 133 5.67 6.78 24.20
CA PRO A 133 4.49 7.08 23.40
C PRO A 133 4.30 8.59 23.21
N ALA A 134 4.13 9.01 21.95
CA ALA A 134 3.98 10.42 21.58
C ALA A 134 3.17 10.58 20.29
N ILE A 135 2.47 11.71 20.20
CA ILE A 135 1.90 12.25 18.97
C ILE A 135 2.56 13.60 18.72
N ARG A 136 3.05 13.81 17.50
CA ARG A 136 3.58 15.10 17.05
C ARG A 136 2.65 15.68 15.99
N ASN A 137 2.25 16.93 16.19
CA ASN A 137 1.48 17.66 15.21
C ASN A 137 2.44 18.33 14.23
N GLU A 138 2.30 17.99 12.96
CA GLU A 138 2.96 18.65 11.84
C GLU A 138 2.06 19.75 11.26
N GLN A 139 2.55 20.44 10.23
CA GLN A 139 1.74 21.36 9.44
C GLN A 139 0.56 20.64 8.76
N ASP A 140 -0.46 21.41 8.37
CA ASP A 140 -1.63 20.95 7.60
C ASP A 140 -2.52 19.91 8.31
N ALA A 141 -2.58 19.91 9.65
CA ALA A 141 -3.37 18.95 10.44
C ALA A 141 -2.95 17.48 10.22
N ILE A 142 -1.65 17.26 10.01
CA ILE A 142 -1.03 15.93 10.00
C ILE A 142 -0.52 15.59 11.40
N TYR A 143 -0.88 14.42 11.90
CA TYR A 143 -0.52 13.91 13.22
C TYR A 143 0.35 12.66 13.04
N ILE A 144 1.58 12.70 13.56
CA ILE A 144 2.51 11.57 13.49
C ILE A 144 2.59 10.93 14.86
N ALA A 145 2.17 9.68 14.97
CA ALA A 145 2.18 8.92 16.20
C ALA A 145 3.16 7.76 16.15
N ASN A 146 3.92 7.59 17.23
CA ASN A 146 4.84 6.46 17.36
C ASN A 146 4.19 5.20 17.99
N ARG A 147 2.86 5.21 18.11
CA ARG A 147 2.01 4.09 18.54
C ARG A 147 0.72 4.09 17.75
N TRP A 148 0.30 2.95 17.21
CA TRP A 148 -1.01 2.84 16.55
C TRP A 148 -2.18 3.11 17.51
N ALA A 149 -2.07 2.71 18.78
CA ALA A 149 -3.09 2.97 19.81
C ALA A 149 -3.35 4.47 20.08
N SER A 150 -2.42 5.35 19.72
CA SER A 150 -2.59 6.81 19.82
C SER A 150 -3.68 7.36 18.89
N ILE A 151 -4.22 6.54 17.99
CA ILE A 151 -5.35 6.91 17.14
C ILE A 151 -6.58 7.37 17.96
N VAL A 152 -6.77 6.84 19.17
CA VAL A 152 -7.84 7.27 20.09
C VAL A 152 -7.62 8.71 20.57
N ASP A 153 -6.39 9.04 20.96
CA ASP A 153 -6.04 10.37 21.44
C ASP A 153 -6.19 11.40 20.31
N TRP A 154 -5.83 11.02 19.07
CA TRP A 154 -6.09 11.82 17.88
C TRP A 154 -7.60 12.05 17.65
N VAL A 155 -8.43 11.01 17.66
CA VAL A 155 -9.90 11.15 17.49
C VAL A 155 -10.51 12.05 18.58
N ARG A 156 -10.04 11.94 19.83
CA ARG A 156 -10.45 12.84 20.92
C ARG A 156 -10.14 14.29 20.60
N GLU A 157 -8.93 14.56 20.10
CA GLU A 157 -8.53 15.91 19.69
C GLU A 157 -9.37 16.43 18.51
N LEU A 158 -9.66 15.58 17.52
CA LEU A 158 -10.53 15.95 16.40
C LEU A 158 -11.94 16.35 16.88
N LYS A 159 -12.55 15.58 17.78
CA LYS A 159 -13.85 15.93 18.38
C LYS A 159 -13.77 17.25 19.16
N ALA A 160 -12.71 17.45 19.95
CA ALA A 160 -12.50 18.70 20.69
C ALA A 160 -12.35 19.91 19.76
N ASN A 161 -11.77 19.72 18.57
CA ASN A 161 -11.66 20.75 17.55
C ASN A 161 -12.97 20.93 16.75
N GLY A 162 -13.98 20.07 16.93
CA GLY A 162 -15.32 20.20 16.34
C GLY A 162 -15.56 19.37 15.08
N PHE A 163 -14.75 18.34 14.81
CA PHE A 163 -15.12 17.31 13.83
C PHE A 163 -16.38 16.58 14.31
N GLN A 164 -17.33 16.35 13.39
CA GLN A 164 -18.60 15.68 13.68
C GLN A 164 -18.43 14.15 13.68
N LEU A 165 -17.60 13.63 12.77
CA LEU A 165 -17.37 12.19 12.62
C LEU A 165 -18.70 11.45 12.41
N ASP A 166 -19.48 11.92 11.44
CA ASP A 166 -20.82 11.41 11.10
C ASP A 166 -20.94 11.15 9.58
N ALA A 167 -22.16 11.09 9.07
CA ALA A 167 -22.45 10.90 7.64
C ALA A 167 -21.76 11.89 6.69
N ARG A 168 -21.26 13.05 7.18
CA ARG A 168 -20.50 14.03 6.41
C ARG A 168 -19.00 13.74 6.31
N THR A 169 -18.52 12.72 7.03
CA THR A 169 -17.09 12.41 7.12
C THR A 169 -16.73 11.29 6.17
N ALA A 170 -15.78 11.56 5.27
CA ALA A 170 -15.08 10.54 4.50
C ALA A 170 -13.78 10.15 5.18
N VAL A 171 -13.53 8.85 5.26
CA VAL A 171 -12.37 8.25 5.92
C VAL A 171 -11.64 7.43 4.87
N VAL A 172 -10.46 7.91 4.50
CA VAL A 172 -9.54 7.21 3.61
C VAL A 172 -8.56 6.41 4.45
N VAL A 173 -8.50 5.12 4.18
CA VAL A 173 -7.61 4.19 4.89
C VAL A 173 -6.64 3.60 3.88
N ASP A 174 -5.35 3.89 4.05
CA ASP A 174 -4.32 3.19 3.30
C ASP A 174 -4.28 1.70 3.69
N ILE A 175 -3.91 0.83 2.74
CA ILE A 175 -3.92 -0.63 2.96
C ILE A 175 -2.57 -1.13 3.46
N ASP A 176 -1.54 -1.06 2.60
CA ASP A 176 -0.25 -1.70 2.85
C ASP A 176 0.51 -0.93 3.94
N LYS A 177 0.89 -1.63 5.02
CA LYS A 177 1.57 -1.07 6.20
C LYS A 177 0.72 -0.17 7.10
N THR A 178 -0.56 0.00 6.76
CA THR A 178 -1.56 0.75 7.53
C THR A 178 -2.67 -0.17 8.04
N ALA A 179 -3.64 -0.54 7.20
CA ALA A 179 -4.71 -1.47 7.58
C ALA A 179 -4.22 -2.93 7.66
N LEU A 180 -3.27 -3.30 6.78
CA LEU A 180 -2.57 -4.58 6.80
C LEU A 180 -1.10 -4.35 7.14
N GLY A 181 -0.57 -5.13 8.06
CA GLY A 181 0.85 -5.14 8.41
C GLY A 181 1.37 -3.84 9.00
N ALA A 182 0.73 -3.33 10.06
CA ALA A 182 1.11 -2.10 10.77
C ALA A 182 2.62 -1.77 10.76
N LYS A 183 2.94 -0.58 10.26
CA LYS A 183 4.32 -0.06 10.21
C LYS A 183 4.99 -0.08 11.58
N GLY A 184 6.20 -0.63 11.64
CA GLY A 184 6.98 -0.76 12.87
C GLY A 184 6.58 -1.96 13.74
N ARG A 185 5.51 -2.68 13.37
CA ARG A 185 5.00 -3.87 14.08
C ARG A 185 5.09 -5.13 13.22
N ASN A 186 4.50 -5.10 12.02
CA ASN A 186 4.28 -6.27 11.17
C ASN A 186 4.59 -6.02 9.67
N ASP A 187 5.05 -4.82 9.31
CA ASP A 187 5.29 -4.44 7.91
C ASP A 187 6.37 -5.27 7.19
N LYS A 188 7.29 -5.87 7.94
CA LYS A 188 8.37 -6.70 7.38
C LYS A 188 7.84 -7.96 6.69
N VAL A 189 6.68 -8.48 7.09
CA VAL A 189 6.09 -9.66 6.43
C VAL A 189 5.57 -9.31 5.05
N ILE A 190 5.04 -8.09 4.86
CA ILE A 190 4.65 -7.57 3.53
C ILE A 190 5.88 -7.48 2.62
N ASP A 191 6.98 -6.94 3.12
CA ASP A 191 8.23 -6.83 2.33
C ASP A 191 8.79 -8.22 1.99
N ARG A 192 8.71 -9.18 2.91
CA ARG A 192 9.10 -10.58 2.66
C ARG A 192 8.23 -11.23 1.58
N ALA A 193 6.91 -11.08 1.65
CA ALA A 193 5.98 -11.64 0.65
C ALA A 193 6.28 -11.09 -0.76
N ARG A 194 6.59 -9.79 -0.85
CA ARG A 194 7.01 -9.17 -2.11
C ARG A 194 8.30 -9.78 -2.65
N LEU A 195 9.34 -9.89 -1.82
CA LEU A 195 10.61 -10.52 -2.23
C LEU A 195 10.43 -11.99 -2.64
N THR A 196 9.60 -12.75 -1.92
CA THR A 196 9.25 -14.12 -2.31
C THR A 196 8.56 -14.16 -3.67
N GLY A 197 7.65 -13.23 -3.97
CA GLY A 197 7.04 -13.10 -5.29
C GLY A 197 8.05 -12.81 -6.41
N ILE A 198 9.05 -11.97 -6.12
CA ILE A 198 10.18 -11.72 -7.03
C ILE A 198 10.97 -13.01 -7.25
N TYR A 199 11.39 -13.71 -6.20
CA TYR A 199 12.21 -14.92 -6.32
C TYR A 199 11.51 -16.02 -7.12
N ARG A 200 10.22 -16.27 -6.86
CA ARG A 200 9.42 -17.20 -7.67
C ARG A 200 9.37 -16.81 -9.14
N THR A 201 9.33 -15.51 -9.42
CA THR A 201 9.35 -15.00 -10.79
C THR A 201 10.72 -15.27 -11.43
N MET A 202 11.82 -14.97 -10.72
CA MET A 202 13.18 -15.23 -11.21
C MET A 202 13.43 -16.72 -11.45
N ASP A 203 13.09 -17.59 -10.50
CA ASP A 203 13.18 -19.05 -10.64
C ASP A 203 12.42 -19.54 -11.88
N SER A 204 11.23 -19.00 -12.12
CA SER A 204 10.40 -19.40 -13.26
C SER A 204 10.87 -18.88 -14.62
N VAL A 205 11.80 -17.92 -14.65
CA VAL A 205 12.34 -17.31 -15.88
C VAL A 205 13.76 -17.76 -16.16
N LEU A 206 14.60 -17.80 -15.13
CA LEU A 206 16.03 -18.10 -15.20
C LEU A 206 16.35 -19.55 -14.79
N GLY A 207 15.48 -20.20 -14.03
CA GLY A 207 15.66 -21.58 -13.60
C GLY A 207 16.97 -21.77 -12.81
N PRO A 208 17.77 -22.81 -13.11
CA PRO A 208 19.05 -23.07 -12.44
C PRO A 208 20.07 -21.94 -12.53
N ASP A 209 19.92 -21.01 -13.48
CA ASP A 209 20.83 -19.89 -13.67
C ASP A 209 20.52 -18.70 -12.73
N PHE A 210 19.47 -18.78 -11.92
CA PHE A 210 19.15 -17.74 -10.93
C PHE A 210 20.17 -17.72 -9.79
N ASP A 211 20.97 -16.66 -9.72
CA ASP A 211 21.84 -16.35 -8.58
C ASP A 211 21.13 -15.35 -7.65
N GLN A 212 20.46 -15.89 -6.64
CA GLN A 212 19.73 -15.11 -5.63
C GLN A 212 20.66 -14.18 -4.83
N ALA A 213 21.87 -14.61 -4.48
CA ALA A 213 22.78 -13.78 -3.68
C ALA A 213 23.26 -12.56 -4.48
N THR A 214 23.54 -12.74 -5.78
CA THR A 214 23.85 -11.63 -6.67
C THR A 214 22.64 -10.73 -6.91
N PHE A 215 21.45 -11.31 -7.05
CA PHE A 215 20.20 -10.55 -7.15
C PHE A 215 20.02 -9.62 -5.94
N GLU A 216 20.11 -10.15 -4.72
CA GLU A 216 19.91 -9.40 -3.49
C GLU A 216 20.92 -8.26 -3.34
N ARG A 217 22.19 -8.48 -3.70
CA ARG A 217 23.20 -7.42 -3.70
C ARG A 217 22.84 -6.28 -4.64
N HIS A 218 22.48 -6.60 -5.90
CA HIS A 218 22.10 -5.57 -6.88
C HIS A 218 20.81 -4.86 -6.47
N TYR A 219 19.82 -5.61 -5.99
CA TYR A 219 18.53 -5.07 -5.56
C TYR A 219 18.70 -4.05 -4.42
N ASN A 220 19.45 -4.43 -3.38
CA ASN A 220 19.70 -3.55 -2.24
C ASN A 220 20.48 -2.29 -2.62
N GLU A 221 21.38 -2.38 -3.59
CA GLU A 221 22.16 -1.24 -4.07
C GLU A 221 21.32 -0.31 -4.96
N LEU A 222 20.60 -0.86 -5.93
CA LEU A 222 19.79 -0.11 -6.90
C LEU A 222 18.50 0.47 -6.28
N ASN A 223 18.07 0.00 -5.11
CA ASN A 223 16.96 0.59 -4.36
C ASN A 223 17.32 1.92 -3.66
N ARG A 224 18.59 2.34 -3.69
CA ARG A 224 19.03 3.60 -3.07
C ARG A 224 18.62 4.81 -3.92
N SER A 225 18.39 5.94 -3.26
CA SER A 225 17.89 7.17 -3.88
C SER A 225 18.73 7.69 -5.05
N ARG A 226 20.05 7.44 -5.05
CA ARG A 226 20.93 7.83 -6.16
C ARG A 226 20.56 7.19 -7.51
N TYR A 227 19.84 6.07 -7.49
CA TYR A 227 19.38 5.36 -8.68
C TYR A 227 17.92 5.67 -9.04
N HIS A 228 17.23 6.55 -8.29
CA HIS A 228 15.81 6.85 -8.52
C HIS A 228 15.53 7.54 -9.85
N GLY A 229 16.53 8.13 -10.53
CA GLY A 229 16.36 8.56 -11.93
C GLY A 229 16.02 7.38 -12.84
N LEU A 230 16.79 6.29 -12.72
CA LEU A 230 16.59 5.05 -13.47
C LEU A 230 15.38 4.25 -12.95
N THR A 231 15.30 4.01 -11.64
CA THR A 231 14.32 3.07 -11.07
C THR A 231 12.97 3.74 -10.79
N ALA A 232 12.91 5.07 -10.77
CA ALA A 232 11.73 5.87 -10.47
C ALA A 232 11.03 5.50 -9.14
N ASP A 233 11.80 4.93 -8.19
CA ASP A 233 11.33 4.31 -6.94
C ASP A 233 10.25 3.23 -7.18
N ASN A 234 10.34 2.54 -8.33
CA ASN A 234 9.37 1.55 -8.78
C ASN A 234 9.93 0.14 -8.66
N GLN A 235 9.26 -0.71 -7.86
CA GLN A 235 9.71 -2.07 -7.61
C GLN A 235 9.60 -2.98 -8.85
N ASP A 236 8.70 -2.71 -9.81
CA ASP A 236 8.67 -3.42 -11.10
C ASP A 236 9.95 -3.16 -11.90
N TYR A 237 10.37 -1.89 -11.93
CA TYR A 237 11.56 -1.47 -12.68
C TYR A 237 12.80 -2.08 -12.05
N LEU A 238 12.91 -1.99 -10.72
CA LEU A 238 14.01 -2.56 -9.95
C LEU A 238 14.10 -4.08 -10.13
N ALA A 239 12.98 -4.81 -9.95
CA ALA A 239 12.97 -6.26 -10.11
C ALA A 239 13.35 -6.69 -11.54
N TYR A 240 12.87 -5.96 -12.55
CA TYR A 240 13.20 -6.22 -13.95
C TYR A 240 14.68 -5.95 -14.25
N ILE A 241 15.23 -4.82 -13.79
CA ILE A 241 16.66 -4.50 -13.94
C ILE A 241 17.50 -5.61 -13.31
N CYS A 242 17.19 -6.00 -12.06
CA CYS A 242 17.94 -7.05 -11.37
C CYS A 242 17.84 -8.42 -12.06
N MET A 243 16.70 -8.75 -12.69
CA MET A 243 16.56 -9.96 -13.51
C MET A 243 17.52 -9.94 -14.70
N VAL A 244 17.55 -8.84 -15.44
CA VAL A 244 18.45 -8.67 -16.60
C VAL A 244 19.91 -8.79 -16.17
N LEU A 245 20.30 -8.15 -15.07
CA LEU A 245 21.67 -8.25 -14.55
C LEU A 245 22.04 -9.70 -14.17
N ASN A 246 21.09 -10.47 -13.67
CA ASN A 246 21.30 -11.88 -13.32
C ASN A 246 21.63 -12.74 -14.56
N THR A 247 21.09 -12.38 -15.73
CA THR A 247 21.38 -13.05 -17.01
C THR A 247 22.76 -12.73 -17.58
N ARG A 248 23.46 -11.74 -17.01
CA ARG A 248 24.73 -11.19 -17.53
C ARG A 248 24.67 -10.62 -18.95
N LEU A 249 23.46 -10.37 -19.47
CA LEU A 249 23.25 -9.67 -20.74
C LEU A 249 23.82 -8.24 -20.67
N ILE A 250 23.69 -7.63 -19.49
CA ILE A 250 24.29 -6.37 -19.07
C ILE A 250 24.93 -6.64 -17.70
N SER A 251 26.15 -6.16 -17.49
CA SER A 251 26.82 -6.27 -16.19
C SER A 251 26.39 -5.16 -15.23
N PHE A 252 26.52 -5.40 -13.92
CA PHE A 252 26.20 -4.38 -12.92
C PHE A 252 27.16 -3.17 -13.04
N GLU A 253 28.43 -3.43 -13.32
CA GLU A 253 29.45 -2.41 -13.52
C GLU A 253 29.17 -1.56 -14.76
N GLU A 254 28.77 -2.20 -15.87
CA GLU A 254 28.32 -1.48 -17.07
C GLU A 254 27.13 -0.57 -16.74
N LEU A 255 26.10 -1.08 -16.05
CA LEU A 255 24.94 -0.29 -15.66
C LEU A 255 25.31 0.92 -14.80
N VAL A 256 26.16 0.73 -13.79
CA VAL A 256 26.59 1.81 -12.90
C VAL A 256 27.37 2.87 -13.67
N ALA A 257 28.26 2.48 -14.58
CA ALA A 257 29.03 3.43 -15.39
C ALA A 257 28.12 4.28 -16.30
N GLU A 258 27.08 3.69 -16.90
CA GLU A 258 26.11 4.43 -17.73
C GLU A 258 25.29 5.43 -16.90
N VAL A 259 24.90 5.07 -15.68
CA VAL A 259 24.21 5.98 -14.74
C VAL A 259 25.15 7.11 -14.29
N GLU A 260 26.39 6.79 -13.90
CA GLU A 260 27.37 7.79 -13.43
C GLU A 260 27.80 8.76 -14.54
N SER A 261 27.81 8.32 -15.80
CA SER A 261 28.09 9.18 -16.95
C SER A 261 26.88 9.98 -17.45
N ASN A 262 25.70 9.82 -16.84
CA ASN A 262 24.40 10.36 -17.30
C ASN A 262 24.04 9.92 -18.75
N SER A 263 24.54 8.76 -19.18
CA SER A 263 24.20 8.17 -20.48
C SER A 263 22.95 7.31 -20.41
N LEU A 264 22.53 6.95 -19.18
CA LEU A 264 21.29 6.23 -18.89
C LEU A 264 20.47 6.98 -17.82
N GLU A 265 19.44 7.70 -18.25
CA GLU A 265 18.66 8.59 -17.38
C GLU A 265 17.41 7.93 -16.80
N ASP A 266 16.81 6.98 -17.54
CA ASP A 266 15.49 6.44 -17.22
C ASP A 266 15.33 4.95 -17.56
N PHE A 267 14.23 4.37 -17.10
CA PHE A 267 13.90 2.95 -17.31
C PHE A 267 13.64 2.60 -18.78
N GLU A 268 13.10 3.52 -19.58
CA GLU A 268 12.82 3.25 -21.00
C GLU A 268 14.11 3.12 -21.81
N GLN A 269 15.10 3.96 -21.51
CA GLN A 269 16.45 3.85 -22.07
C GLN A 269 17.07 2.51 -21.71
N PHE A 270 16.93 2.05 -20.47
CA PHE A 270 17.43 0.75 -20.03
C PHE A 270 16.76 -0.38 -20.81
N ILE A 271 15.44 -0.33 -20.98
CA ILE A 271 14.70 -1.32 -21.77
C ILE A 271 15.19 -1.36 -23.23
N ARG A 272 15.39 -0.20 -23.87
CA ARG A 272 15.92 -0.14 -25.24
C ARG A 272 17.33 -0.72 -25.35
N TRP A 273 18.15 -0.54 -24.31
CA TRP A 273 19.48 -1.13 -24.24
C TRP A 273 19.41 -2.66 -24.13
N VAL A 274 18.49 -3.19 -23.31
CA VAL A 274 18.23 -4.63 -23.21
C VAL A 274 17.79 -5.20 -24.55
N ASP A 275 16.81 -4.58 -25.21
CA ASP A 275 16.30 -5.01 -26.53
C ASP A 275 17.43 -5.14 -27.56
N SER A 276 18.30 -4.13 -27.60
CA SER A 276 19.49 -4.12 -28.48
C SER A 276 20.45 -5.27 -28.18
N ARG A 277 20.70 -5.57 -26.90
CA ARG A 277 21.57 -6.69 -26.48
C ARG A 277 20.95 -8.04 -26.79
N MET A 278 19.64 -8.20 -26.62
CA MET A 278 18.92 -9.45 -26.93
C MET A 278 18.91 -9.76 -28.44
N MET A 279 18.86 -8.74 -29.29
CA MET A 279 18.98 -8.91 -30.75
C MET A 279 20.36 -9.42 -31.18
N ILE A 280 21.42 -9.01 -30.48
CA ILE A 280 22.80 -9.44 -30.76
C ILE A 280 23.10 -10.81 -30.16
N ASN A 281 22.44 -11.17 -29.04
CA ASN A 281 22.61 -12.46 -28.37
C ASN A 281 21.33 -13.32 -28.45
N PRO A 282 21.07 -13.98 -29.59
CA PRO A 282 19.87 -14.78 -29.76
C PRO A 282 19.84 -16.08 -28.92
N ALA A 283 20.87 -16.36 -28.12
CA ALA A 283 20.87 -17.45 -27.16
C ALA A 283 20.13 -17.10 -25.85
N ALA A 284 19.70 -15.84 -25.66
CA ALA A 284 18.83 -15.45 -24.56
C ALA A 284 17.56 -16.34 -24.55
N GLY A 285 17.31 -17.01 -23.42
CA GLY A 285 16.25 -18.00 -23.28
C GLY A 285 14.86 -17.46 -23.63
N LEU A 286 14.00 -18.32 -24.19
CA LEU A 286 12.64 -17.95 -24.62
C LEU A 286 11.84 -17.27 -23.51
N ALA A 287 11.94 -17.77 -22.27
CA ALA A 287 11.23 -17.20 -21.12
C ALA A 287 11.64 -15.75 -20.81
N LEU A 288 12.92 -15.39 -20.99
CA LEU A 288 13.40 -14.03 -20.80
C LEU A 288 12.84 -13.11 -21.89
N ARG A 289 12.76 -13.58 -23.14
CA ARG A 289 12.15 -12.82 -24.26
C ARG A 289 10.68 -12.53 -24.01
N GLU A 290 9.91 -13.55 -23.61
CA GLU A 290 8.48 -13.36 -23.32
C GLU A 290 8.26 -12.32 -22.21
N VAL A 291 9.08 -12.35 -21.16
CA VAL A 291 9.01 -11.34 -20.09
C VAL A 291 9.42 -9.96 -20.60
N HIS A 292 10.49 -9.87 -21.39
CA HIS A 292 10.96 -8.61 -21.97
C HIS A 292 9.91 -7.97 -22.88
N GLU A 293 9.31 -8.75 -23.78
CA GLU A 293 8.25 -8.29 -24.68
C GLU A 293 7.01 -7.80 -23.92
N ALA A 294 6.61 -8.52 -22.86
CA ALA A 294 5.49 -8.12 -22.00
C ALA A 294 5.77 -6.79 -21.27
N VAL A 295 6.97 -6.64 -20.71
CA VAL A 295 7.40 -5.41 -20.02
C VAL A 295 7.47 -4.24 -20.99
N ILE A 296 8.08 -4.41 -22.16
CA ILE A 296 8.10 -3.40 -23.23
C ILE A 296 6.68 -2.98 -23.61
N GLY A 297 5.79 -3.95 -23.84
CA GLY A 297 4.41 -3.69 -24.23
C GLY A 297 3.68 -2.85 -23.19
N ALA A 298 3.85 -3.15 -21.91
CA ALA A 298 3.25 -2.42 -20.80
C ALA A 298 3.83 -0.99 -20.67
N VAL A 299 5.16 -0.84 -20.76
CA VAL A 299 5.81 0.48 -20.70
C VAL A 299 5.36 1.38 -21.86
N ARG A 300 5.24 0.84 -23.08
CA ARG A 300 4.78 1.59 -24.27
C ARG A 300 3.38 2.19 -24.14
N VAL A 301 2.52 1.61 -23.31
CA VAL A 301 1.15 2.12 -23.08
C VAL A 301 1.05 2.94 -21.78
N GLY A 302 2.18 3.22 -21.12
CA GLY A 302 2.23 4.01 -19.89
C GLY A 302 1.80 3.26 -18.63
N ASP A 303 1.84 1.92 -18.63
CA ASP A 303 1.49 1.15 -17.43
C ASP A 303 2.54 1.39 -16.32
N PRO A 304 2.15 1.90 -15.14
CA PRO A 304 3.08 2.18 -14.05
C PRO A 304 3.63 0.91 -13.38
N THR A 305 3.13 -0.28 -13.73
CA THR A 305 3.42 -1.56 -13.08
C THR A 305 3.70 -2.64 -14.13
N PRO A 306 4.74 -2.47 -14.97
CA PRO A 306 4.89 -3.25 -16.19
C PRO A 306 5.29 -4.72 -15.97
N PHE A 307 5.78 -5.10 -14.79
CA PHE A 307 6.25 -6.46 -14.52
C PHE A 307 5.14 -7.33 -13.93
N LYS A 308 4.08 -7.52 -14.72
CA LYS A 308 2.83 -8.20 -14.31
C LYS A 308 3.04 -9.60 -13.74
N ARG A 309 3.96 -10.39 -14.32
CA ARG A 309 4.27 -11.76 -13.83
C ARG A 309 4.76 -11.74 -12.39
N PHE A 310 5.62 -10.77 -12.04
CA PHE A 310 6.06 -10.55 -10.66
C PHE A 310 4.88 -10.18 -9.77
N ARG A 311 4.06 -9.21 -10.15
CA ARG A 311 2.92 -8.77 -9.33
C ARG A 311 1.92 -9.89 -9.04
N ARG A 312 1.69 -10.79 -10.00
CA ARG A 312 0.87 -12.00 -9.76
C ARG A 312 1.49 -12.95 -8.75
N GLN A 313 2.81 -13.11 -8.72
CA GLN A 313 3.49 -13.91 -7.70
C GLN A 313 3.53 -13.21 -6.34
N GLU A 314 3.64 -11.88 -6.31
CA GLU A 314 3.47 -11.08 -5.09
C GLU A 314 2.08 -11.29 -4.49
N PHE A 315 1.01 -11.29 -5.30
CA PHE A 315 -0.34 -11.59 -4.83
C PHE A 315 -0.43 -12.95 -4.15
N VAL A 316 0.03 -14.01 -4.83
CA VAL A 316 -0.01 -15.38 -4.27
C VAL A 316 0.78 -15.46 -2.97
N SER A 317 2.01 -14.93 -2.95
CA SER A 317 2.83 -14.96 -1.75
C SER A 317 2.25 -14.11 -0.61
N THR A 318 1.57 -13.01 -0.93
CA THR A 318 0.85 -12.19 0.07
C THR A 318 -0.23 -13.02 0.75
N LEU A 319 -1.06 -13.73 -0.03
CA LEU A 319 -2.13 -14.57 0.51
C LEU A 319 -1.61 -15.78 1.29
N GLU A 320 -0.49 -16.37 0.89
CA GLU A 320 0.16 -17.44 1.66
C GLU A 320 0.63 -16.98 3.04
N HIS A 321 0.81 -15.67 3.23
CA HIS A 321 1.12 -15.05 4.52
C HIS A 321 -0.13 -14.51 5.24
N MET A 322 -1.35 -14.78 4.79
CA MET A 322 -2.59 -14.31 5.42
C MET A 322 -3.37 -15.48 6.03
N GLY A 323 -3.55 -15.46 7.36
CA GLY A 323 -4.33 -16.48 8.08
C GLY A 323 -3.83 -17.92 7.89
N ASN A 324 -2.52 -18.11 7.75
CA ASN A 324 -1.91 -19.42 7.48
C ASN A 324 -1.56 -20.21 8.76
N LEU A 325 -1.48 -19.55 9.91
CA LEU A 325 -1.26 -20.13 11.23
C LEU A 325 -2.58 -20.51 11.92
N PRO A 326 -2.56 -21.42 12.91
CA PRO A 326 -3.69 -21.69 13.79
C PRO A 326 -4.10 -20.48 14.65
N ASP A 327 -5.37 -20.44 15.09
CA ASP A 327 -5.88 -19.34 15.91
C ASP A 327 -5.24 -19.30 17.32
N GLU A 328 -4.74 -20.45 17.78
CA GLU A 328 -4.04 -20.61 19.05
C GLU A 328 -2.55 -20.20 19.00
N SER A 329 -2.02 -19.84 17.82
CA SER A 329 -0.64 -19.38 17.71
C SER A 329 -0.38 -18.13 18.56
N SER A 330 0.84 -18.05 19.08
CA SER A 330 1.22 -16.89 19.89
C SER A 330 1.24 -15.62 19.06
N VAL A 331 0.93 -14.47 19.67
CA VAL A 331 0.98 -13.16 19.00
C VAL A 331 2.34 -12.89 18.36
N GLN A 332 3.42 -13.32 18.99
CA GLN A 332 4.79 -13.15 18.49
C GLN A 332 5.02 -13.96 17.20
N GLU A 333 4.51 -15.19 17.17
CA GLU A 333 4.60 -16.06 15.99
C GLU A 333 3.76 -15.53 14.84
N ILE A 334 2.53 -15.07 15.12
CA ILE A 334 1.66 -14.43 14.14
C ILE A 334 2.34 -13.20 13.54
N LEU A 335 2.83 -12.28 14.37
CA LEU A 335 3.49 -11.05 13.90
C LEU A 335 4.79 -11.30 13.10
N ALA A 336 5.44 -12.45 13.29
CA ALA A 336 6.66 -12.81 12.56
C ALA A 336 6.38 -13.49 11.20
N ASN A 337 5.22 -14.14 11.06
CA ASN A 337 4.96 -15.06 9.96
C ASN A 337 3.77 -14.68 9.09
N GLU A 338 2.81 -13.93 9.63
CA GLU A 338 1.62 -13.48 8.92
C GLU A 338 1.58 -11.98 8.68
N ILE A 339 0.87 -11.58 7.64
CA ILE A 339 0.40 -10.21 7.43
C ILE A 339 -0.92 -10.08 8.20
N THR A 340 -0.91 -9.33 9.29
CA THR A 340 -2.07 -9.14 10.16
C THR A 340 -2.85 -7.87 9.84
N ILE A 341 -4.14 -7.85 10.12
CA ILE A 341 -4.90 -6.58 10.19
C ILE A 341 -4.47 -5.81 11.44
N THR A 342 -4.24 -4.51 11.29
CA THR A 342 -3.94 -3.59 12.39
C THR A 342 -5.22 -3.35 13.21
N GLU A 343 -5.29 -3.94 14.41
CA GLU A 343 -6.54 -3.94 15.20
C GLU A 343 -7.05 -2.53 15.52
N GLU A 344 -6.16 -1.58 15.82
CA GLU A 344 -6.53 -0.22 16.17
C GLU A 344 -7.24 0.50 15.01
N VAL A 345 -6.74 0.30 13.78
CA VAL A 345 -7.35 0.83 12.55
C VAL A 345 -8.68 0.14 12.29
N TYR A 346 -8.74 -1.19 12.45
CA TYR A 346 -9.96 -1.97 12.27
C TYR A 346 -11.08 -1.52 13.22
N GLN A 347 -10.78 -1.38 14.52
CA GLN A 347 -11.74 -0.96 15.52
C GLN A 347 -12.20 0.50 15.30
N LEU A 348 -11.30 1.40 14.93
CA LEU A 348 -11.70 2.77 14.57
C LEU A 348 -12.62 2.76 13.33
N ALA A 349 -12.27 2.01 12.29
CA ALA A 349 -13.06 1.95 11.07
C ALA A 349 -14.48 1.45 11.33
N LEU A 350 -14.64 0.42 12.17
CA LEU A 350 -15.96 -0.05 12.61
C LEU A 350 -16.72 1.00 13.44
N TRP A 351 -16.04 1.68 14.36
CA TRP A 351 -16.66 2.74 15.16
C TRP A 351 -17.14 3.92 14.28
N LEU A 352 -16.34 4.34 13.30
CA LEU A 352 -16.73 5.38 12.32
C LEU A 352 -17.85 4.89 11.39
N LYS A 353 -17.81 3.63 10.94
CA LYS A 353 -18.86 3.03 10.12
C LYS A 353 -20.22 3.01 10.85
N ALA A 354 -20.22 2.68 12.14
CA ALA A 354 -21.43 2.72 12.98
C ALA A 354 -22.05 4.13 13.08
N ARG A 355 -21.23 5.17 12.88
CA ARG A 355 -21.63 6.59 12.85
C ARG A 355 -21.98 7.09 11.45
N ASN A 356 -22.10 6.18 10.49
CA ASN A 356 -22.40 6.42 9.08
C ASN A 356 -21.33 7.17 8.27
N CYS A 357 -20.10 7.28 8.80
CA CYS A 357 -18.95 7.77 8.03
C CYS A 357 -18.75 6.91 6.76
N GLN A 358 -18.29 7.53 5.68
CA GLN A 358 -17.86 6.80 4.50
C GLN A 358 -16.46 6.23 4.73
N ILE A 359 -16.28 4.91 4.60
CA ILE A 359 -14.94 4.29 4.69
C ILE A 359 -14.51 3.86 3.28
N LEU A 360 -13.37 4.38 2.81
CA LEU A 360 -12.78 4.06 1.52
C LEU A 360 -11.35 3.57 1.75
N CYS A 361 -11.02 2.37 1.28
CA CYS A 361 -9.65 1.90 1.22
C CYS A 361 -8.99 2.32 -0.09
N LEU A 362 -7.88 3.05 0.00
CA LEU A 362 -7.06 3.42 -1.15
C LEU A 362 -5.68 2.77 -1.03
N SER A 363 -5.11 2.31 -2.13
CA SER A 363 -3.75 1.77 -2.12
C SER A 363 -3.06 2.02 -3.45
N ASP A 364 -1.75 2.24 -3.41
CA ASP A 364 -0.87 2.24 -4.57
C ASP A 364 -0.39 0.84 -4.96
N LYS A 365 -0.83 -0.21 -4.25
CA LYS A 365 -0.58 -1.60 -4.61
C LYS A 365 -1.18 -1.90 -5.99
N PRO A 366 -0.42 -2.53 -6.91
CA PRO A 366 -0.93 -2.89 -8.23
C PRO A 366 -2.14 -3.80 -8.15
N ASP A 367 -3.06 -3.68 -9.11
CA ASP A 367 -4.22 -4.56 -9.22
C ASP A 367 -3.82 -6.03 -9.34
N GLU A 368 -2.75 -6.32 -10.09
CA GLU A 368 -2.24 -7.69 -10.24
C GLU A 368 -1.66 -8.28 -8.96
N ALA A 369 -1.23 -7.42 -8.03
CA ALA A 369 -0.77 -7.81 -6.70
C ALA A 369 -1.91 -7.87 -5.66
N SER A 370 -3.13 -7.54 -6.06
CA SER A 370 -4.28 -7.36 -5.15
C SER A 370 -5.51 -8.18 -5.53
N GLN A 371 -5.61 -8.61 -6.79
CA GLN A 371 -6.74 -9.34 -7.34
C GLN A 371 -6.31 -10.71 -7.89
N PRO A 372 -7.16 -11.74 -7.77
CA PRO A 372 -6.90 -13.02 -8.43
C PRO A 372 -6.81 -12.86 -9.95
N ASP A 373 -6.02 -13.71 -10.59
CA ASP A 373 -6.09 -13.90 -12.04
C ASP A 373 -7.22 -14.90 -12.29
N PRO A 374 -8.32 -14.52 -12.98
CA PRO A 374 -9.46 -15.40 -13.21
C PRO A 374 -9.12 -16.72 -13.91
N ARG A 375 -7.96 -16.79 -14.59
CA ARG A 375 -7.51 -17.99 -15.32
C ARG A 375 -6.49 -18.82 -14.55
N ARG A 376 -5.72 -18.22 -13.65
CA ARG A 376 -4.58 -18.87 -12.99
C ARG A 376 -4.78 -19.11 -11.49
N THR A 377 -5.50 -18.23 -10.84
CA THR A 377 -5.76 -18.28 -9.39
C THR A 377 -7.22 -17.95 -9.04
N PRO A 378 -8.22 -18.53 -9.74
CA PRO A 378 -9.64 -18.24 -9.48
C PRO A 378 -10.12 -18.63 -8.07
N GLU A 379 -9.39 -19.50 -7.39
CA GLU A 379 -9.66 -19.98 -6.04
C GLU A 379 -9.34 -18.96 -4.95
N TYR A 380 -8.46 -17.99 -5.23
CA TYR A 380 -8.06 -17.00 -4.25
C TYR A 380 -9.06 -15.83 -4.19
N PRO A 381 -9.40 -15.35 -2.98
CA PRO A 381 -10.17 -14.11 -2.85
C PRO A 381 -9.30 -12.90 -3.22
N PRO A 382 -9.90 -11.77 -3.63
CA PRO A 382 -9.17 -10.51 -3.69
C PRO A 382 -8.68 -10.12 -2.30
N LEU A 383 -7.57 -9.37 -2.24
CA LEU A 383 -6.82 -9.10 -1.01
C LEU A 383 -7.68 -8.57 0.13
N HIS A 384 -8.62 -7.65 -0.15
CA HIS A 384 -9.48 -7.04 0.87
C HIS A 384 -10.50 -8.02 1.48
N ARG A 385 -10.79 -9.14 0.81
CA ARG A 385 -11.68 -10.20 1.28
C ARG A 385 -10.92 -11.40 1.85
N ALA A 386 -9.60 -11.43 1.73
CA ALA A 386 -8.78 -12.47 2.35
C ALA A 386 -8.86 -12.34 3.88
N GLN A 387 -9.09 -13.47 4.57
CA GLN A 387 -9.10 -13.48 6.02
C GLN A 387 -7.69 -13.61 6.59
N THR A 388 -7.38 -12.81 7.61
CA THR A 388 -6.12 -12.92 8.36
C THR A 388 -6.33 -12.54 9.82
N HIS A 389 -5.36 -12.85 10.69
CA HIS A 389 -5.41 -12.48 12.09
C HIS A 389 -5.42 -10.96 12.29
N ARG A 390 -6.17 -10.52 13.28
CA ARG A 390 -6.16 -9.15 13.79
C ARG A 390 -5.31 -9.06 15.03
N VAL A 391 -4.29 -8.21 15.00
CA VAL A 391 -3.33 -8.09 16.10
C VAL A 391 -3.06 -6.63 16.45
N GLY A 392 -3.17 -6.29 17.73
CA GLY A 392 -2.89 -4.95 18.22
C GLY A 392 -3.35 -4.71 19.66
N VAL A 393 -3.61 -3.45 19.98
CA VAL A 393 -4.17 -3.02 21.27
C VAL A 393 -5.69 -2.87 21.16
N ASP A 394 -6.43 -3.32 22.17
CA ASP A 394 -7.88 -3.08 22.23
C ASP A 394 -8.16 -1.61 22.55
N VAL A 395 -8.82 -0.91 21.65
CA VAL A 395 -9.21 0.50 21.76
C VAL A 395 -10.72 0.71 21.82
N ARG A 396 -11.54 -0.36 21.82
CA ARG A 396 -13.02 -0.28 21.80
C ARG A 396 -13.59 0.52 22.95
N GLU A 397 -13.18 0.23 24.18
CA GLU A 397 -13.67 0.94 25.37
C GLU A 397 -13.33 2.43 25.31
N ALA A 398 -12.10 2.74 24.89
CA ALA A 398 -11.62 4.12 24.82
C ALA A 398 -12.32 4.92 23.71
N LEU A 399 -12.65 4.29 22.57
CA LEU A 399 -13.47 4.89 21.50
C LEU A 399 -14.93 5.09 21.93
N SER A 400 -15.52 4.12 22.62
CA SER A 400 -16.90 4.20 23.12
C SER A 400 -17.06 5.31 24.16
N ALA A 401 -16.03 5.56 24.96
CA ALA A 401 -16.00 6.68 25.91
C ALA A 401 -15.93 8.07 25.24
N LEU A 402 -15.70 8.14 23.91
CA LEU A 402 -15.71 9.39 23.17
C LEU A 402 -17.10 9.78 22.69
N GLU A 403 -18.14 8.94 22.81
CA GLU A 403 -19.48 9.18 22.23
C GLU A 403 -20.08 10.55 22.57
#